data_AF-A0A968HW42-F1
#
_entry.id   AF-A0A968HW42-F1
#
_cell.length_a   1.000
_cell.length_b   1.000
_cell.length_c   1.000
_cell.angle_alpha   90.00
_cell.angle_beta   90.00
_cell.angle_gamma   90.00
#
_symmetry.space_group_name_H-M   'P 1'
#
loop_
_entity.id
_entity.type
_entity.pdbx_description
1 polymer ?
#
loop_
_entity_poly.entity_id
_entity_poly.type
_entity_poly.pdbx_seq_one_letter_code
_entity_poly.pdbx_strand_id
1 'polypeptide(L)'
;MIQAQNKAGKVHVDRVSYESSDWSVADILSQFSCVLYLQLPKTGGELEFYQRLWKPKDVDFEFSKDPKVRTGVNEKLVEQCERFKFFPKTGDLLIFNTTYYHRVLESSSEEFRITSLSFLGVNRQNEIVFFM
;
A
#
# COMPACT_ATOMS: atom_id res chain seq x y z
N MET A 1 -0.50 4.93 12.07
CA MET A 1 0.62 4.11 12.55
C MET A 1 1.88 4.78 12.07
N ILE A 2 2.84 5.05 12.95
CA ILE A 2 4.16 5.53 12.53
C ILE A 2 5.02 4.31 12.21
N GLN A 3 5.61 4.29 11.02
CA GLN A 3 6.49 3.22 10.56
C GLN A 3 7.87 3.80 10.27
N ALA A 4 8.92 3.13 10.73
CA ALA A 4 10.30 3.37 10.36
C ALA A 4 10.79 2.17 9.53
N GLN A 5 11.24 2.42 8.30
CA GLN A 5 11.63 1.36 7.37
C GLN A 5 12.82 1.77 6.50
N ASN A 6 13.66 0.80 6.18
CA ASN A 6 14.74 0.92 5.20
C ASN A 6 14.78 -0.24 4.20
N LYS A 7 14.11 -1.35 4.49
CA LYS A 7 14.00 -2.51 3.60
C LYS A 7 12.90 -2.33 2.55
N ALA A 8 13.07 -2.98 1.40
CA ALA A 8 12.02 -3.08 0.41
C ALA A 8 10.78 -3.79 0.96
N GLY A 9 9.61 -3.20 0.69
CA GLY A 9 8.34 -3.88 0.83
C GLY A 9 8.11 -4.86 -0.31
N LYS A 10 7.30 -5.89 -0.06
CA LYS A 10 6.81 -6.76 -1.12
C LYS A 10 5.78 -6.03 -1.97
N VAL A 11 5.63 -6.44 -3.24
CA VAL A 11 4.52 -5.98 -4.07
C VAL A 11 3.21 -6.48 -3.46
N HIS A 12 2.26 -5.57 -3.22
CA HIS A 12 0.97 -5.88 -2.62
C HIS A 12 -0.09 -4.86 -3.04
N VAL A 13 -1.32 -5.13 -2.63
CA VAL A 13 -2.42 -4.16 -2.54
C VAL A 13 -2.92 -4.13 -1.10
N ASP A 14 -3.62 -3.08 -0.71
CA ASP A 14 -4.41 -3.10 0.52
C ASP A 14 -5.89 -3.08 0.16
N ARG A 15 -6.64 -4.07 0.66
CA ARG A 15 -8.08 -4.16 0.45
C ARG A 15 -8.78 -4.77 1.66
N VAL A 16 -9.31 -3.92 2.54
CA VAL A 16 -9.96 -4.33 3.79
C VAL A 16 -11.18 -5.23 3.58
N SER A 17 -11.94 -5.01 2.50
CA SER A 17 -13.10 -5.84 2.15
C SER A 17 -12.73 -7.29 1.80
N TYR A 18 -11.45 -7.56 1.49
CA TYR A 18 -10.94 -8.89 1.20
C TYR A 18 -10.11 -9.46 2.36
N GLU A 19 -9.17 -8.68 2.90
CA GLU A 19 -8.24 -9.10 3.96
C GLU A 19 -8.89 -9.20 5.35
N SER A 20 -9.95 -8.43 5.59
CA SER A 20 -10.57 -8.25 6.91
C SER A 20 -12.08 -8.16 6.76
N SER A 21 -12.66 -9.10 6.02
CA SER A 21 -14.09 -9.15 5.69
C SER A 21 -15.01 -9.25 6.91
N ASP A 22 -14.47 -9.61 8.07
CA ASP A 22 -15.15 -9.70 9.36
C ASP A 22 -15.10 -8.39 10.19
N TRP A 23 -14.43 -7.34 9.69
CA TRP A 23 -14.33 -6.06 10.41
C TRP A 23 -15.46 -5.11 10.04
N SER A 24 -15.76 -4.15 10.92
CA SER A 24 -16.80 -3.12 10.68
C SER A 24 -16.50 -2.22 9.48
N VAL A 25 -15.23 -2.12 9.06
CA VAL A 25 -14.76 -1.33 7.92
C VAL A 25 -14.75 -2.12 6.60
N ALA A 26 -15.20 -3.39 6.61
CA ALA A 26 -15.20 -4.23 5.42
C ALA A 26 -16.17 -3.76 4.32
N ASP A 27 -17.12 -2.89 4.64
CA ASP A 27 -18.09 -2.33 3.71
C ASP A 27 -17.58 -1.11 2.91
N ILE A 28 -16.33 -0.68 3.15
CA ILE A 28 -15.68 0.38 2.40
C ILE A 28 -15.60 0.02 0.92
N LEU A 29 -16.18 0.89 0.08
CA LEU A 29 -16.33 0.68 -1.36
C LEU A 29 -15.08 1.08 -2.15
N SER A 30 -14.36 2.08 -1.64
CA SER A 30 -13.14 2.61 -2.24
C SER A 30 -12.13 2.90 -1.14
N GLN A 31 -11.00 2.20 -1.16
CA GLN A 31 -9.94 2.34 -0.17
C GLN A 31 -8.76 3.12 -0.74
N PHE A 32 -8.27 4.06 0.06
CA PHE A 32 -7.09 4.85 -0.19
C PHE A 32 -6.15 4.79 1.00
N SER A 33 -4.85 4.93 0.76
CA SER A 33 -3.87 5.15 1.83
C SER A 33 -3.55 6.63 1.90
N CYS A 34 -3.34 7.12 3.11
CA CYS A 34 -2.82 8.44 3.43
C CYS A 34 -1.45 8.26 4.07
N VAL A 35 -0.41 8.75 3.40
CA VAL A 35 0.98 8.61 3.84
C VAL A 35 1.58 9.99 4.04
N LEU A 36 1.74 10.39 5.30
CA LEU A 36 2.47 11.59 5.68
C LEU A 36 3.95 11.26 5.85
N TYR A 37 4.81 11.92 5.10
CA TYR A 37 6.26 11.70 5.11
C TYR A 37 6.93 12.55 6.19
N LEU A 38 7.38 11.91 7.28
CA LEU A 38 7.97 12.58 8.45
C LEU A 38 9.49 12.69 8.36
N GLN A 39 10.14 11.68 7.76
CA GLN A 39 11.57 11.65 7.49
C GLN A 39 11.84 10.83 6.24
N LEU A 40 12.77 11.29 5.41
CA LEU A 40 13.20 10.59 4.21
C LEU A 40 14.65 10.11 4.33
N PRO A 41 14.97 8.95 3.76
CA PRO A 41 16.36 8.57 3.55
C PRO A 41 17.01 9.49 2.51
N LYS A 42 18.35 9.51 2.46
CA LYS A 42 19.08 10.27 1.43
C LYS A 42 18.93 9.67 0.03
N THR A 43 18.77 8.36 -0.06
CA THR A 43 18.67 7.60 -1.33
C THR A 43 17.71 6.43 -1.18
N GLY A 44 16.88 6.19 -2.20
CA GLY A 44 15.91 5.10 -2.21
C GLY A 44 14.66 5.37 -1.36
N GLY A 45 13.92 4.31 -1.03
CA GLY A 45 12.69 4.43 -0.22
C GLY A 45 11.48 5.00 -0.95
N GLU A 46 11.54 5.11 -2.28
CA GLU A 46 10.43 5.59 -3.10
C GLU A 46 9.25 4.60 -3.06
N LEU A 47 8.04 5.14 -3.24
CA LEU A 47 6.86 4.32 -3.47
C LEU A 47 6.73 4.05 -4.97
N GLU A 48 6.76 2.77 -5.35
CA GLU A 48 6.59 2.32 -6.72
C GLU A 48 5.17 1.75 -6.90
N PHE A 49 4.47 2.24 -7.91
CA PHE A 49 3.15 1.79 -8.34
C PHE A 49 3.26 1.04 -9.65
N TYR A 50 2.43 0.03 -9.81
CA TYR A 50 2.24 -0.69 -11.07
C TYR A 50 0.87 -0.34 -11.62
N GLN A 51 0.77 -0.07 -12.92
CA GLN A 51 -0.49 0.27 -13.60
C GLN A 51 -1.39 -0.97 -13.78
N ARG A 52 -1.74 -1.61 -12.66
CA ARG A 52 -2.55 -2.80 -12.58
C ARG A 52 -3.37 -2.78 -11.30
N LEU A 53 -4.70 -2.80 -11.45
CA LEU A 53 -5.63 -3.03 -10.36
C LEU A 53 -5.69 -4.51 -9.99
N TRP A 54 -5.82 -4.81 -8.70
CA TRP A 54 -6.09 -6.15 -8.19
C TRP A 54 -7.39 -6.71 -8.77
N LYS A 55 -7.38 -8.01 -9.06
CA LYS A 55 -8.54 -8.79 -9.48
C LYS A 55 -8.65 -10.03 -8.59
N PRO A 56 -9.86 -10.57 -8.35
CA PRO A 56 -10.03 -11.79 -7.53
C PRO A 56 -9.17 -12.98 -7.96
N LYS A 57 -8.92 -13.13 -9.27
CA LYS A 57 -8.05 -14.19 -9.80
C LYS A 57 -6.56 -14.02 -9.47
N ASP A 58 -6.14 -12.83 -9.05
CA ASP A 58 -4.74 -12.55 -8.72
C ASP A 58 -4.33 -13.22 -7.38
N VAL A 59 -5.30 -13.73 -6.60
CA VAL A 59 -5.07 -14.56 -5.41
C VAL A 59 -4.14 -15.73 -5.71
N ASP A 60 -4.17 -16.28 -6.93
CA ASP A 60 -3.27 -17.36 -7.35
C ASP A 60 -1.78 -16.96 -7.32
N PHE A 61 -1.47 -15.68 -7.36
CA PHE A 61 -0.11 -15.13 -7.29
C PHE A 61 0.32 -14.70 -5.88
N GLU A 62 -0.61 -14.69 -4.91
CA GLU A 62 -0.28 -14.42 -3.51
C GLU A 62 0.57 -15.55 -2.92
N PHE A 63 1.57 -15.18 -2.12
CA PHE A 63 2.46 -16.15 -1.47
C PHE A 63 1.76 -16.99 -0.40
N SER A 64 0.66 -16.48 0.17
CA SER A 64 -0.30 -17.22 1.01
C SER A 64 -1.67 -17.19 0.34
N LYS A 65 -2.46 -18.26 0.51
CA LYS A 65 -3.88 -18.29 0.12
C LYS A 65 -4.83 -17.91 1.26
N ASP A 66 -4.29 -17.75 2.47
CA ASP A 66 -5.06 -17.22 3.59
C ASP A 66 -5.14 -15.69 3.47
N PRO A 67 -6.33 -15.11 3.23
CA PRO A 67 -6.51 -13.67 3.08
C PRO A 67 -6.18 -12.88 4.36
N LYS A 68 -6.12 -13.54 5.52
CA LYS A 68 -5.73 -12.91 6.79
C LYS A 68 -4.22 -12.74 6.93
N VAL A 69 -3.42 -13.29 6.01
CA VAL A 69 -1.96 -13.23 6.05
C VAL A 69 -1.43 -12.32 4.94
N ARG A 70 -0.93 -11.13 5.32
CA ARG A 70 -0.27 -10.20 4.40
C ARG A 70 1.08 -10.75 3.95
N THR A 71 1.12 -11.34 2.76
CA THR A 71 2.35 -11.97 2.24
C THR A 71 2.93 -11.32 0.99
N GLY A 72 2.19 -10.44 0.31
CA GLY A 72 2.53 -9.90 -1.00
C GLY A 72 2.27 -10.88 -2.14
N VAL A 73 2.57 -10.46 -3.37
CA VAL A 73 2.41 -11.27 -4.59
C VAL A 73 3.74 -11.57 -5.27
N ASN A 74 3.75 -12.62 -6.08
CA ASN A 74 4.85 -12.91 -7.00
C ASN A 74 4.99 -11.77 -8.04
N GLU A 75 6.19 -11.24 -8.21
CA GLU A 75 6.46 -10.10 -9.10
C GLU A 75 6.16 -10.40 -10.58
N LYS A 76 6.10 -11.67 -10.99
CA LYS A 76 5.63 -12.09 -12.33
C LYS A 76 4.25 -11.52 -12.67
N LEU A 77 3.40 -11.27 -11.67
CA LEU A 77 2.08 -10.68 -11.87
C LEU A 77 2.13 -9.26 -12.45
N VAL A 78 3.17 -8.51 -12.09
CA VAL A 78 3.33 -7.08 -12.41
C VAL A 78 4.53 -6.79 -13.31
N GLU A 79 5.28 -7.81 -13.72
CA GLU A 79 6.54 -7.70 -14.45
C GLU A 79 6.42 -6.82 -15.71
N GLN A 80 5.34 -7.02 -16.48
CA GLN A 80 5.06 -6.33 -17.74
C GLN A 80 4.19 -5.07 -17.58
N CYS A 81 3.89 -4.64 -16.35
CA CYS A 81 3.08 -3.45 -16.13
C CYS A 81 3.93 -2.19 -16.21
N GLU A 82 3.35 -1.09 -16.68
CA GLU A 82 3.94 0.24 -16.54
C GLU A 82 4.13 0.57 -15.05
N ARG A 83 5.23 1.24 -14.72
CA ARG A 83 5.61 1.56 -13.34
C ARG A 83 5.79 3.05 -13.16
N PHE A 84 5.29 3.56 -12.03
CA PHE A 84 5.42 4.95 -11.64
C PHE A 84 6.06 5.03 -10.27
N LYS A 85 7.02 5.92 -10.08
CA LYS A 85 7.66 6.16 -8.78
C LYS A 85 7.26 7.52 -8.26
N PHE A 86 6.89 7.57 -6.99
CA PHE A 86 6.64 8.81 -6.27
C PHE A 86 7.86 9.19 -5.42
N PHE A 87 8.32 10.42 -5.63
CA PHE A 87 9.48 11.01 -4.95
C PHE A 87 8.98 12.08 -3.95
N PRO A 88 8.73 11.70 -2.68
CA PRO A 88 8.20 12.60 -1.67
C PRO A 88 9.23 13.64 -1.22
N LYS A 89 8.74 14.70 -0.58
CA LYS A 89 9.48 15.56 0.34
C LYS A 89 8.97 15.37 1.77
N THR A 90 9.80 15.65 2.77
CA THR A 90 9.34 15.68 4.17
C THR A 90 8.21 16.71 4.30
N GLY A 91 7.10 16.29 4.90
CA GLY A 91 5.87 17.07 5.04
C GLY A 91 4.81 16.76 3.97
N ASP A 92 5.15 16.08 2.87
CA ASP A 92 4.16 15.70 1.86
C ASP A 92 3.15 14.70 2.43
N LEU A 93 1.88 14.89 2.06
CA LEU A 93 0.81 13.91 2.26
C LEU A 93 0.47 13.29 0.90
N LEU A 94 0.73 12.00 0.74
CA LEU A 94 0.30 11.25 -0.43
C LEU A 94 -1.01 10.52 -0.13
N ILE A 95 -2.02 10.75 -0.97
CA ILE A 95 -3.27 9.98 -0.97
C ILE A 95 -3.35 9.20 -2.28
N PHE A 96 -3.48 7.88 -2.21
CA PHE A 96 -3.52 7.04 -3.41
C PHE A 96 -4.45 5.84 -3.25
N ASN A 97 -4.96 5.33 -4.38
CA ASN A 97 -5.82 4.15 -4.43
C ASN A 97 -4.98 2.88 -4.20
N THR A 98 -5.21 2.19 -3.08
CA THR A 98 -4.41 1.04 -2.64
C THR A 98 -4.71 -0.26 -3.40
N THR A 99 -5.71 -0.25 -4.28
CA THR A 99 -6.04 -1.39 -5.13
C THR A 99 -5.16 -1.49 -6.38
N TYR A 100 -4.33 -0.48 -6.65
CA TYR A 100 -3.18 -0.63 -7.54
C TYR A 100 -2.05 -1.36 -6.82
N TYR A 101 -1.41 -2.30 -7.49
CA TYR A 101 -0.22 -2.93 -6.92
C TYR A 101 0.87 -1.90 -6.65
N HIS A 102 1.49 -1.97 -5.48
CA HIS A 102 2.52 -1.04 -5.07
C HIS A 102 3.53 -1.69 -4.11
N ARG A 103 4.69 -1.05 -3.96
CA ARG A 103 5.71 -1.39 -2.95
C ARG A 103 6.55 -0.18 -2.60
N VAL A 104 7.14 -0.20 -1.41
CA VAL A 104 8.23 0.73 -1.09
C VAL A 104 9.55 0.07 -1.49
N LEU A 105 10.39 0.81 -2.21
CA LEU A 105 11.74 0.36 -2.58
C LEU A 105 12.67 0.39 -1.37
N GLU A 106 13.77 -0.36 -1.46
CA GLU A 106 14.81 -0.33 -0.45
C GLU A 106 15.48 1.05 -0.40
N SER A 107 15.87 1.46 0.81
CA SER A 107 16.75 2.60 1.05
C SER A 107 18.16 2.09 1.29
N SER A 108 19.14 2.66 0.61
CA SER A 108 20.56 2.42 0.85
C SER A 108 21.16 3.33 1.92
N SER A 109 20.34 4.16 2.57
CA SER A 109 20.73 5.12 3.61
C SER A 109 20.76 4.48 5.01
N GLU A 110 21.59 5.01 5.92
CA GLU A 110 21.49 4.69 7.35
C GLU A 110 20.23 5.28 7.99
N GLU A 111 19.75 6.41 7.46
CA GLU A 111 18.51 7.05 7.91
C GLU A 111 17.27 6.26 7.49
N PHE A 112 16.36 6.03 8.44
CA PHE A 112 15.07 5.42 8.14
C PHE A 112 14.16 6.36 7.35
N ARG A 113 13.36 5.77 6.47
CA ARG A 113 12.11 6.38 5.98
C ARG A 113 11.09 6.30 7.11
N ILE A 114 10.65 7.44 7.64
CA ILE A 114 9.64 7.51 8.69
C ILE A 114 8.35 8.11 8.12
N THR A 115 7.24 7.37 8.23
CA THR A 115 5.93 7.82 7.73
C THR A 115 4.83 7.58 8.74
N SER A 116 3.85 8.48 8.80
CA SER A 116 2.55 8.22 9.43
C SER A 116 1.57 7.74 8.36
N LEU A 117 1.07 6.52 8.52
CA LEU A 117 0.14 5.89 7.60
C LEU A 117 -1.26 5.82 8.23
N SER A 118 -2.29 6.02 7.43
CA SER A 118 -3.68 5.62 7.70
C SER A 118 -4.36 5.19 6.40
N PHE A 119 -5.50 4.53 6.50
CA PHE A 119 -6.40 4.33 5.37
C PHE A 119 -7.59 5.26 5.48
N LEU A 120 -8.16 5.63 4.34
CA LEU A 120 -9.46 6.25 4.26
C LEU A 120 -10.29 5.58 3.17
N GLY A 121 -11.61 5.70 3.28
CA GLY A 121 -12.51 5.26 2.24
C GLY A 121 -13.91 5.79 2.43
N VAL A 122 -14.79 5.44 1.49
CA VAL A 122 -16.21 5.77 1.55
C VAL A 122 -17.01 4.50 1.81
N ASN A 123 -17.86 4.52 2.84
CA ASN A 123 -18.75 3.39 3.19
C ASN A 123 -20.06 3.44 2.36
N ARG A 124 -20.99 2.51 2.62
CA ARG A 124 -22.27 2.45 1.90
C ARG A 124 -23.22 3.60 2.21
N GLN A 125 -22.98 4.32 3.30
CA GLN A 125 -23.74 5.48 3.75
C GLN A 125 -23.18 6.79 3.18
N ASN A 126 -22.18 6.73 2.30
CA ASN A 126 -21.44 7.87 1.74
C ASN A 126 -20.65 8.69 2.78
N GLU A 127 -20.25 8.07 3.87
CA GLU A 127 -19.43 8.69 4.90
C GLU A 127 -17.94 8.42 4.62
N ILE A 128 -17.09 9.41 4.92
CA ILE A 128 -15.63 9.22 4.89
C ILE A 128 -15.21 8.56 6.20
N VAL A 129 -14.62 7.37 6.08
CA VAL A 129 -14.12 6.60 7.22
C VAL A 129 -12.60 6.58 7.18
N PHE A 130 -11.95 6.97 8.27
CA PHE A 130 -10.52 6.77 8.48
C PHE A 130 -10.30 5.53 9.36
N PHE A 131 -9.37 4.67 8.98
CA PHE A 131 -9.11 3.42 9.68
C PHE A 131 -7.63 2.99 9.54
N MET A 132 -7.28 1.92 10.24
CA MET A 132 -5.92 1.40 10.36
C MET A 132 -5.90 -0.11 10.44
#